data_AF-A0A9W5Q939-F1
#
_entry.id   AF-A0A9W5Q939-F1
#
_cell.length_a   1.000
_cell.length_b   1.000
_cell.length_c   1.000
_cell.angle_alpha   90.00
_cell.angle_beta   90.00
_cell.angle_gamma   90.00
#
_symmetry.space_group_name_H-M   'P 1'
#
loop_
_entity.id
_entity.type
_entity.pdbx_description
1 polymer ?
#
loop_
_entity_poly.entity_id
_entity_poly.type
_entity_poly.pdbx_seq_one_letter_code
_entity_poly.pdbx_strand_id
1 'polypeptide(L)' 'MWSWANENVADYARSKSNCLKDLQKITGSEVFINPLFECDQEMAYELAAFSIEYLDAEGMYMAPGERSDVFMAVMSPRAL' A
#
# COMPACT_ATOMS: atom_id res chain seq x y z
N MET A 1 5.50 4.35 -5.42
CA MET A 1 4.33 5.27 -5.42
C MET A 1 3.20 4.59 -4.68
N TRP A 2 2.47 5.30 -3.83
CA TRP A 2 1.31 4.74 -3.15
C TRP A 2 0.04 4.74 -4.01
N SER A 3 -0.82 3.75 -3.79
CA SER A 3 -2.12 3.65 -4.46
C SER A 3 -3.03 4.85 -4.23
N TRP A 4 -3.00 5.46 -3.03
CA TRP A 4 -3.81 6.64 -2.71
C TRP A 4 -3.40 7.89 -3.52
N ALA A 5 -2.18 7.89 -4.09
CA ALA A 5 -1.63 8.98 -4.88
C ALA A 5 -1.62 8.70 -6.39
N ASN A 6 -1.95 7.48 -6.82
CA ASN A 6 -1.82 7.08 -8.22
C ASN A 6 -3.16 7.25 -8.96
N GLU A 7 -3.27 8.25 -9.81
CA GLU A 7 -4.50 8.55 -10.57
C GLU A 7 -4.94 7.42 -11.51
N ASN A 8 -4.02 6.53 -11.91
CA ASN A 8 -4.35 5.37 -12.74
C ASN A 8 -4.97 4.22 -11.92
N VAL A 9 -4.96 4.29 -10.59
CA VAL A 9 -5.65 3.36 -9.70
C VAL A 9 -7.11 3.79 -9.57
N ALA A 10 -8.01 2.81 -9.66
CA ALA A 10 -9.45 3.04 -9.54
C ALA A 10 -9.82 3.80 -8.26
N ASP A 11 -10.79 4.72 -8.35
CA ASP A 11 -11.16 5.63 -7.26
C ASP A 11 -11.43 4.91 -5.93
N TYR A 12 -12.14 3.78 -5.98
CA TYR A 12 -12.47 2.99 -4.79
C TYR A 12 -11.19 2.47 -4.10
N ALA A 13 -10.19 2.03 -4.86
CA ALA A 13 -8.94 1.51 -4.32
C ALA A 13 -8.06 2.63 -3.77
N ARG A 14 -8.02 3.81 -4.43
CA ARG A 14 -7.35 4.99 -3.88
C ARG A 14 -7.98 5.40 -2.55
N SER A 15 -9.31 5.49 -2.50
CA SER A 15 -10.06 5.86 -1.31
C SER A 15 -9.79 4.89 -0.15
N LYS A 16 -9.80 3.57 -0.41
CA LYS A 16 -9.50 2.57 0.62
C LYS A 16 -8.05 2.67 1.11
N SER A 17 -7.08 2.85 0.21
CA SER A 17 -5.67 2.94 0.60
C SER A 17 -5.29 4.25 1.31
N ASN A 18 -6.17 5.24 1.34
CA ASN A 18 -5.89 6.55 1.94
C ASN A 18 -5.67 6.45 3.47
N CYS A 19 -6.26 5.45 4.13
CA CYS A 19 -6.04 5.19 5.57
C CYS A 19 -4.61 4.75 5.88
N LEU A 20 -3.84 4.25 4.90
CA LEU A 20 -2.44 3.90 5.11
C LEU A 20 -1.59 5.09 5.55
N LYS A 21 -2.03 6.33 5.30
CA LYS A 21 -1.36 7.54 5.82
C LYS A 21 -1.31 7.57 7.35
N ASP A 22 -2.25 6.94 8.04
CA ASP A 22 -2.26 6.88 9.50
C ASP A 22 -1.09 6.04 10.06
N LEU A 23 -0.45 5.20 9.25
CA LEU A 23 0.80 4.51 9.63
C LEU A 23 1.94 5.49 9.94
N GLN A 24 1.93 6.72 9.41
CA GLN A 24 2.89 7.75 9.81
C GLN A 24 2.78 8.10 11.29
N LYS A 25 1.56 8.12 11.84
CA LYS A 25 1.34 8.40 13.28
C LYS A 25 1.81 7.24 14.17
N ILE A 26 1.75 6.01 13.65
CA ILE A 26 2.13 4.80 14.36
C ILE A 26 3.65 4.59 14.33
N THR A 27 4.27 4.83 13.17
CA THR A 27 5.68 4.51 12.93
C THR A 27 6.60 5.71 13.02
N GLY A 28 6.08 6.94 12.90
CA GLY A 28 6.85 8.16 12.72
C GLY A 28 7.49 8.30 11.33
N SER A 29 7.20 7.39 10.39
CA SER A 29 7.83 7.39 9.07
C SER A 29 7.05 8.23 8.05
N GLU A 30 7.72 9.22 7.48
CA GLU A 30 7.18 10.12 6.46
C GLU A 30 6.87 9.41 5.13
N VAL A 31 7.39 8.19 4.93
CA VAL A 31 7.14 7.40 3.72
C VAL A 31 5.65 7.22 3.45
N PHE A 32 4.83 7.09 4.49
CA PHE A 32 3.39 6.83 4.38
C PHE A 32 2.58 8.04 3.91
N ILE A 33 3.12 9.26 4.02
CA ILE A 33 2.47 10.48 3.55
C ILE A 33 3.14 11.10 2.31
N ASN A 34 4.31 10.60 1.92
CA ASN A 34 4.99 10.98 0.69
C ASN A 34 4.42 10.19 -0.50
N PRO A 35 3.81 10.82 -1.51
CA PRO A 35 3.11 10.12 -2.60
C PRO A 35 4.04 9.24 -3.44
N LEU A 36 5.28 9.70 -3.62
CA LEU A 36 6.35 9.04 -4.34
C LEU A 36 7.63 9.13 -3.50
N PHE A 37 8.35 8.02 -3.44
CA PHE A 37 9.60 7.89 -2.70
C PHE A 37 10.44 6.82 -3.39
N GLU A 38 11.76 6.92 -3.24
CA GLU A 38 12.69 5.87 -3.65
C GLU A 38 12.63 4.72 -2.65
N CYS A 39 12.63 3.51 -3.18
CA CYS A 39 12.42 2.28 -2.43
C CYS A 39 13.12 1.15 -3.19
N ASP A 40 13.89 0.33 -2.48
CA ASP A 40 14.36 -0.93 -3.04
C ASP A 40 13.29 -2.02 -2.87
N GLN A 41 13.61 -3.22 -3.33
CA GLN A 41 12.66 -4.32 -3.29
C GLN A 41 12.35 -4.76 -1.84
N GLU A 42 13.36 -4.80 -0.97
CA GLU A 42 13.21 -5.23 0.43
C GLU A 42 12.27 -4.27 1.19
N MET A 43 12.52 -2.98 1.08
CA MET A 43 11.67 -1.94 1.65
C MET A 43 10.25 -1.99 1.08
N ALA A 44 10.07 -2.31 -0.21
CA ALA A 44 8.74 -2.45 -0.80
C ALA A 44 7.94 -3.59 -0.16
N TYR A 45 8.59 -4.73 0.12
CA TYR A 45 7.98 -5.85 0.83
C TYR A 45 7.64 -5.51 2.28
N GLU A 46 8.53 -4.82 3.00
CA GLU A 46 8.27 -4.40 4.38
C GLU A 46 7.09 -3.44 4.48
N LEU A 47 7.04 -2.43 3.60
CA LEU A 47 5.93 -1.47 3.54
C LEU A 47 4.61 -2.16 3.17
N ALA A 48 4.66 -3.14 2.27
CA ALA A 48 3.50 -3.96 1.97
C ALA A 48 3.05 -4.76 3.21
N ALA A 49 3.96 -5.39 3.94
CA ALA A 49 3.64 -6.14 5.16
C ALA A 49 3.00 -5.25 6.24
N PHE A 50 3.54 -4.06 6.51
CA PHE A 50 2.90 -3.08 7.41
C PHE A 50 1.49 -2.71 6.94
N SER A 51 1.31 -2.54 5.63
CA SER A 51 0.02 -2.19 5.05
C SER A 51 -0.99 -3.33 5.18
N ILE A 52 -0.56 -4.59 4.98
CA ILE A 52 -1.43 -5.77 5.12
C ILE A 52 -1.91 -5.91 6.56
N GLU A 53 -0.99 -5.83 7.52
CA GLU A 53 -1.31 -5.91 8.96
C GLU A 53 -2.28 -4.80 9.36
N TYR A 54 -2.01 -3.56 8.94
CA TYR A 54 -2.85 -2.42 9.28
C TYR A 54 -4.26 -2.48 8.66
N LEU A 55 -4.37 -3.05 7.46
CA LEU A 55 -5.64 -3.22 6.77
C LEU A 55 -6.42 -4.45 7.23
N ASP A 56 -5.86 -5.28 8.12
CA ASP A 56 -6.40 -6.61 8.47
C ASP A 56 -6.68 -7.45 7.20
N ALA A 57 -5.73 -7.40 6.27
CA ALA A 57 -5.84 -8.11 5.00
C ALA A 57 -5.36 -9.56 5.13
N GLU A 58 -5.90 -10.47 4.32
CA GLU A 58 -5.53 -11.90 4.36
C GLU A 58 -4.11 -12.15 3.85
N GLY A 59 -3.56 -11.20 3.09
CA GLY A 59 -2.21 -11.26 2.56
C GLY A 59 -1.97 -10.25 1.46
N MET A 60 -0.91 -10.49 0.69
CA MET A 60 -0.49 -9.64 -0.42
C MET A 60 -0.33 -10.45 -1.70
N TYR A 61 -0.73 -9.86 -2.82
CA TYR A 61 -0.39 -10.30 -4.16
C TYR A 61 0.52 -9.27 -4.84
N MET A 62 1.64 -9.72 -5.39
CA MET A 62 2.55 -8.89 -6.18
C MET A 62 2.34 -9.18 -7.67
N ALA A 63 1.94 -8.16 -8.42
CA ALA A 63 1.91 -8.20 -9.88
C ALA A 63 3.23 -7.63 -10.42
N PRO A 64 4.10 -8.45 -11.03
CA PRO A 64 5.33 -7.94 -11.61
C PRO A 64 5.03 -7.07 -12.82
N GLY A 65 5.72 -5.94 -12.94
CA GLY A 65 5.57 -5.02 -14.07
C GLY A 65 6.89 -4.76 -14.78
N GLU A 66 6.84 -4.36 -16.06
CA GLU A 66 8.06 -4.06 -16.83
C GLU A 66 8.87 -2.90 -16.25
N ARG A 67 8.22 -1.97 -15.54
CA ARG A 67 8.86 -0.78 -14.94
C ARG A 67 8.72 -0.70 -13.42
N SER A 68 7.69 -1.31 -12.87
CA SER A 68 7.41 -1.26 -11.44
C SER A 68 6.47 -2.40 -11.07
N ASP A 69 6.77 -3.08 -9.98
CA ASP A 69 5.88 -4.06 -9.39
C ASP A 69 4.74 -3.39 -8.63
N VAL A 70 3.58 -4.03 -8.61
CA VAL A 70 2.39 -3.56 -7.91
C VAL A 70 2.05 -4.52 -6.78
N PHE A 71 2.03 -3.98 -5.56
CA PHE A 71 1.70 -4.71 -4.35
C PHE A 71 0.24 -4.44 -3.99
N MET A 72 -0.56 -5.50 -3.90
CA MET A 72 -2.01 -5.42 -3.66
C MET A 72 -2.40 -6.20 -2.41
N ALA A 73 -3.21 -5.58 -1.56
CA ALA A 73 -3.83 -6.26 -0.42
C ALA A 73 -4.94 -7.20 -0.88
N VAL A 74 -4.90 -8.45 -0.42
CA VAL A 74 -5.96 -9.43 -0.60
C VAL A 74 -6.93 -9.28 0.56
N MET A 75 -8.07 -8.65 0.31
CA MET A 75 -9.07 -8.38 1.34
C MET A 75 -10.06 -9.54 1.45
N SER A 76 -10.46 -9.89 2.68
CA SER A 76 -11.53 -10.86 2.87
C SER A 76 -12.88 -10.30 2.38
N PRO A 77 -13.70 -11.08 1.66
CA PRO A 77 -15.05 -10.66 1.27
C PRO A 77 -15.97 -10.35 2.46
N ARG A 78 -15.60 -10.78 3.67
CA ARG A 78 -16.38 -10.65 4.90
C ARG A 78 -16.11 -9.37 5.69
N ALA A 79 -15.18 -8.53 5.22
CA ALA A 79 -14.79 -7.28 5.89
C ALA A 79 -15.64 -6.06 5.43
N LEU A 80 -16.90 -6.26 5.05
CA LEU A 80 -17.86 -5.20 4.68
C LEU A 80 -19.07 -5.20 5.61
#